data_AF-A0A3D0NCV3-F1
#
_entry.id   AF-A0A3D0NCV3-F1
#
_cell.length_a   1.000
_cell.length_b   1.000
_cell.length_c   1.000
_cell.angle_alpha   90.00
_cell.angle_beta   90.00
_cell.angle_gamma   90.00
#
_symmetry.space_group_name_H-M   'P 1'
#
loop_
_entity.id
_entity.type
_entity.pdbx_description
1 polymer ?
#
loop_
_entity_poly.entity_id
_entity_poly.type
_entity_poly.pdbx_seq_one_letter_code
_entity_poly.pdbx_strand_id
1 'polypeptide(L)'
;RVKQAMTRSAPSVTTDVLPHVSIDLVSYSAWDTKNSPDDFGKSLAFISRHKRPTSPFNTNGIYVGEFGLPESEATPKTAFNRTAELLNVARKFGCPYAVYWQIYCNEKTAPSLNSKNRYKGFWLVRPDGTRSPICRLFQ
;
A
#
# COMPACT_ATOMS: atom_id res chain seq x y z
N ARG A 1 -13.21 -1.30 0.98
CA ARG A 1 -11.89 -1.94 0.72
C ARG A 1 -11.93 -2.52 -0.69
N VAL A 2 -10.87 -2.37 -1.47
CA VAL A 2 -10.89 -2.73 -2.91
C VAL A 2 -11.05 -4.23 -3.09
N LYS A 3 -10.35 -5.05 -2.28
CA LYS A 3 -10.49 -6.50 -2.33
C LYS A 3 -11.92 -6.98 -2.05
N GLN A 4 -12.62 -6.33 -1.11
CA GLN A 4 -14.01 -6.67 -0.80
C GLN A 4 -14.95 -6.31 -1.95
N ALA A 5 -14.81 -5.11 -2.53
CA ALA A 5 -15.58 -4.70 -3.71
C ALA A 5 -15.37 -5.67 -4.88
N MET A 6 -14.12 -6.06 -5.13
CA MET A 6 -13.74 -7.00 -6.18
C MET A 6 -14.31 -8.42 -5.97
N THR A 7 -14.36 -8.92 -4.74
CA THR A 7 -14.73 -10.32 -4.46
C THR A 7 -16.19 -10.54 -4.10
N ARG A 8 -16.88 -9.50 -3.62
CA ARG A 8 -18.26 -9.60 -3.13
C ARG A 8 -19.23 -8.69 -3.87
N SER A 9 -18.76 -8.00 -4.91
CA SER A 9 -19.53 -6.98 -5.63
C SER A 9 -20.14 -5.94 -4.69
N ALA A 10 -19.41 -5.59 -3.62
CA ALA A 10 -19.87 -4.66 -2.60
C ALA A 10 -19.73 -3.20 -3.10
N PRO A 11 -20.70 -2.33 -2.79
CA PRO A 11 -20.61 -0.89 -3.04
C PRO A 11 -19.29 -0.29 -2.52
N SER A 12 -18.70 0.61 -3.30
CA SER A 12 -17.41 1.23 -2.99
C SER A 12 -17.15 2.48 -3.84
N VAL A 13 -16.21 3.32 -3.40
CA VAL A 13 -15.70 4.43 -4.23
C VAL A 13 -15.26 3.92 -5.61
N THR A 14 -14.61 2.75 -5.66
CA THR A 14 -14.13 2.18 -6.91
C THR A 14 -15.26 1.86 -7.89
N THR A 15 -16.36 1.27 -7.42
CA THR A 15 -17.45 0.81 -8.29
C THR A 15 -18.52 1.88 -8.54
N ASP A 16 -18.80 2.73 -7.55
CA ASP A 16 -19.99 3.58 -7.54
C ASP A 16 -19.67 5.07 -7.70
N VAL A 17 -18.39 5.44 -7.62
CA VAL A 17 -17.95 6.85 -7.75
C VAL A 17 -17.00 7.01 -8.93
N LEU A 18 -15.92 6.21 -9.02
CA LEU A 18 -14.91 6.36 -10.07
C LEU A 18 -15.47 6.35 -11.51
N PRO A 19 -16.51 5.55 -11.85
CA PRO A 19 -17.08 5.57 -13.19
C PRO A 19 -17.83 6.87 -13.55
N HIS A 20 -18.12 7.72 -12.56
CA HIS A 20 -18.97 8.90 -12.72
C HIS A 20 -18.21 10.22 -12.58
N VAL A 21 -16.97 10.21 -12.07
CA VAL A 21 -16.15 11.42 -11.87
C VAL A 21 -14.93 11.47 -12.77
N SER A 22 -14.51 12.67 -13.17
CA SER A 22 -13.30 12.90 -13.96
C SER A 22 -12.16 13.33 -13.03
N ILE A 23 -11.20 12.42 -12.80
CA ILE A 23 -10.05 12.66 -11.93
C ILE A 23 -8.77 12.10 -12.55
N ASP A 24 -7.65 12.77 -12.33
CA ASP A 24 -6.37 12.43 -12.96
C ASP A 24 -5.69 11.23 -12.31
N LEU A 25 -5.74 11.16 -10.97
CA LEU A 25 -5.09 10.14 -10.19
C LEU A 25 -6.02 9.53 -9.14
N VAL A 26 -5.93 8.22 -8.97
CA VAL A 26 -6.58 7.46 -7.91
C VAL A 26 -5.51 6.91 -6.97
N SER A 27 -5.66 7.23 -5.68
CA SER A 27 -4.80 6.72 -4.62
C SER A 27 -5.35 5.41 -4.07
N TYR A 28 -4.56 4.35 -4.10
CA TYR A 28 -4.89 3.09 -3.44
C TYR A 28 -4.17 2.96 -2.09
N SER A 29 -4.93 2.98 -1.00
CA SER A 29 -4.45 2.62 0.35
C SER A 29 -4.54 1.09 0.52
N ALA A 30 -3.43 0.41 0.26
CA ALA A 30 -3.38 -1.02 -0.04
C ALA A 30 -3.29 -1.94 1.20
N TRP A 31 -3.92 -1.55 2.30
CA TRP A 31 -3.90 -2.28 3.57
C TRP A 31 -4.62 -3.64 3.50
N ASP A 32 -5.60 -3.78 2.62
CA ASP A 32 -6.39 -5.01 2.44
C ASP A 32 -5.72 -6.05 1.55
N THR A 33 -4.63 -5.69 0.85
CA THR A 33 -3.85 -6.58 -0.02
C THR A 33 -2.37 -6.63 0.31
N LYS A 34 -1.89 -5.98 1.37
CA LYS A 34 -0.46 -5.93 1.76
C LYS A 34 0.22 -7.31 1.90
N ASN A 35 -0.57 -8.37 2.12
CA ASN A 35 -0.06 -9.73 2.34
C ASN A 35 -0.01 -10.57 1.05
N SER A 36 -0.50 -10.08 -0.09
CA SER A 36 -0.62 -10.85 -1.33
C SER A 36 -0.31 -9.97 -2.54
N PRO A 37 0.86 -10.12 -3.19
CA PRO A 37 1.24 -9.35 -4.37
C PRO A 37 0.30 -9.60 -5.55
N ASP A 38 -0.28 -10.80 -5.63
CA ASP A 38 -1.30 -11.15 -6.61
C ASP A 38 -2.61 -10.38 -6.37
N ASP A 39 -3.15 -10.39 -5.14
CA ASP A 39 -4.36 -9.61 -4.81
C ASP A 39 -4.12 -8.11 -4.99
N PHE A 40 -2.91 -7.64 -4.67
CA PHE A 40 -2.50 -6.25 -4.85
C PHE A 40 -2.53 -5.84 -6.32
N GLY A 41 -1.92 -6.65 -7.21
CA GLY A 41 -1.96 -6.41 -8.66
C GLY A 41 -3.38 -6.48 -9.22
N LYS A 42 -4.18 -7.47 -8.80
CA LYS A 42 -5.60 -7.58 -9.18
C LYS A 42 -6.41 -6.36 -8.74
N SER A 43 -6.11 -5.81 -7.56
CA SER A 43 -6.77 -4.61 -7.04
C SER A 43 -6.42 -3.35 -7.84
N LEU A 44 -5.16 -3.17 -8.23
CA LEU A 44 -4.76 -2.09 -9.14
C LEU A 44 -5.50 -2.17 -10.49
N ALA A 45 -5.55 -3.37 -11.08
CA ALA A 45 -6.28 -3.61 -12.33
C ALA A 45 -7.79 -3.38 -12.16
N PHE A 46 -8.36 -3.77 -11.01
CA PHE A 46 -9.77 -3.55 -10.69
C PHE A 46 -10.09 -2.05 -10.62
N ILE A 47 -9.26 -1.25 -9.96
CA ILE A 47 -9.42 0.21 -9.92
C ILE A 47 -9.33 0.79 -11.32
N SER A 48 -8.35 0.35 -12.13
CA SER A 48 -8.13 0.85 -13.50
C SER A 48 -9.33 0.67 -14.40
N ARG A 49 -9.98 -0.50 -14.34
CA ARG A 49 -11.19 -0.76 -15.14
C ARG A 49 -12.37 0.13 -14.79
N HIS A 50 -12.42 0.68 -13.58
CA HIS A 50 -13.51 1.56 -13.15
C HIS A 50 -13.15 3.05 -13.25
N LYS A 51 -11.86 3.40 -13.38
CA LYS A 51 -11.43 4.78 -13.56
C LYS A 51 -11.77 5.23 -14.98
N ARG A 52 -12.47 6.36 -15.12
CA ARG A 52 -12.60 7.05 -16.40
C ARG A 52 -11.22 7.47 -16.94
N PRO A 53 -10.90 7.26 -18.22
CA PRO A 53 -9.66 7.75 -18.81
C PRO A 53 -9.62 9.28 -18.80
N THR A 54 -8.53 9.87 -18.29
CA THR A 54 -8.33 11.33 -18.28
C THR A 54 -6.87 11.67 -18.59
N SER A 55 -6.62 12.68 -19.43
CA SER A 55 -5.26 13.17 -19.73
C SER A 55 -4.62 13.80 -18.47
N PRO A 56 -3.31 13.64 -18.22
CA PRO A 56 -2.30 12.99 -19.07
C PRO A 56 -2.14 11.49 -18.80
N PHE A 57 -2.81 10.92 -17.80
CA PHE A 57 -2.55 9.54 -17.34
C PHE A 57 -3.44 8.47 -17.97
N ASN A 58 -4.49 8.86 -18.69
CA ASN A 58 -5.52 7.98 -19.25
C ASN A 58 -6.05 6.98 -18.19
N THR A 59 -5.98 5.68 -18.46
CA THR A 59 -6.33 4.58 -17.54
C THR A 59 -5.22 4.24 -16.54
N ASN A 60 -4.03 4.81 -16.71
CA ASN A 60 -2.85 4.55 -15.88
C ASN A 60 -2.74 5.50 -14.68
N GLY A 61 -3.74 6.36 -14.48
CA GLY A 61 -3.79 7.32 -13.38
C GLY A 61 -4.10 6.69 -12.03
N ILE A 62 -3.29 5.71 -11.61
CA ILE A 62 -3.46 4.98 -10.35
C ILE A 62 -2.10 4.84 -9.70
N TYR A 63 -2.03 5.24 -8.44
CA TYR A 63 -0.82 5.12 -7.64
C TYR A 63 -1.12 4.47 -6.30
N VAL A 64 -0.09 3.96 -5.66
CA VAL A 64 -0.21 3.34 -4.34
C VAL A 64 0.04 4.42 -3.30
N GLY A 65 -1.00 4.86 -2.62
CA GLY A 65 -0.92 5.96 -1.66
C GLY A 65 -0.41 5.55 -0.30
N GLU A 66 -0.64 4.29 0.09
CA GLU A 66 -0.14 3.74 1.34
C GLU A 66 0.04 2.23 1.20
N PHE A 67 1.18 1.73 1.65
CA PHE A 67 1.43 0.31 1.85
C PHE A 67 2.57 0.11 2.84
N GLY A 68 2.64 -1.08 3.43
CA GLY A 68 3.71 -1.45 4.35
C GLY A 68 3.37 -2.71 5.13
N LEU A 69 4.38 -3.33 5.73
CA LEU A 69 4.22 -4.43 6.67
C LEU A 69 5.02 -4.11 7.94
N PRO A 70 4.38 -3.97 9.10
CA PRO A 70 5.06 -3.54 10.32
C PRO A 70 5.83 -4.70 10.97
N GLU A 71 6.91 -4.38 11.67
CA GLU A 71 7.72 -5.36 12.41
C GLU A 71 6.95 -6.05 13.55
N SER A 72 5.82 -5.52 13.99
CA SER A 72 4.90 -6.18 14.93
C SER A 72 4.12 -7.35 14.31
N GLU A 73 4.05 -7.43 12.98
CA GLU A 73 3.32 -8.48 12.26
C GLU A 73 4.26 -9.45 11.53
N ALA A 74 5.54 -9.08 11.33
CA ALA A 74 6.48 -9.84 10.54
C ALA A 74 7.93 -9.58 10.96
N THR A 75 8.84 -10.51 10.65
CA THR A 75 10.28 -10.25 10.82
C THR A 75 10.74 -9.11 9.89
N PRO A 76 11.81 -8.36 10.21
CA PRO A 76 12.35 -7.34 9.32
C PRO A 76 12.68 -7.86 7.91
N LYS A 77 13.15 -9.12 7.80
CA LYS A 77 13.41 -9.78 6.51
C LYS A 77 12.12 -10.01 5.72
N THR A 78 11.07 -10.50 6.38
CA THR A 78 9.75 -10.71 5.76
C THR A 78 9.14 -9.38 5.30
N ALA A 79 9.21 -8.34 6.13
CA ALA A 79 8.74 -7.00 5.79
C ALA A 79 9.50 -6.41 4.60
N PHE A 80 10.82 -6.57 4.55
CA PHE A 80 11.66 -6.17 3.41
C PHE A 80 11.24 -6.88 2.12
N ASN A 81 11.19 -8.21 2.14
CA ASN A 81 10.85 -9.01 0.96
C ASN A 81 9.44 -8.65 0.44
N ARG A 82 8.45 -8.56 1.34
CA ARG A 82 7.08 -8.19 0.95
C ARG A 82 7.03 -6.79 0.35
N THR A 83 7.71 -5.82 0.96
CA THR A 83 7.76 -4.44 0.45
C THR A 83 8.38 -4.40 -0.94
N ALA A 84 9.48 -5.13 -1.16
CA ALA A 84 10.14 -5.24 -2.47
C ALA A 84 9.23 -5.87 -3.54
N GLU A 85 8.49 -6.92 -3.19
CA GLU A 85 7.53 -7.56 -4.08
C GLU A 85 6.40 -6.60 -4.50
N LEU A 86 5.79 -5.89 -3.53
CA LEU A 86 4.71 -4.94 -3.81
C LEU A 86 5.20 -3.75 -4.65
N LEU A 87 6.39 -3.22 -4.36
CA LEU A 87 7.04 -2.19 -5.19
C LEU A 87 7.25 -2.69 -6.62
N ASN A 88 7.72 -3.93 -6.79
CA ASN A 88 7.91 -4.50 -8.12
C ASN A 88 6.57 -4.67 -8.87
N VAL A 89 5.49 -5.05 -8.18
CA VAL A 89 4.15 -5.11 -8.79
C VAL A 89 3.67 -3.73 -9.19
N ALA A 90 3.76 -2.73 -8.31
CA ALA A 90 3.37 -1.34 -8.62
C ALA A 90 4.16 -0.77 -9.81
N ARG A 91 5.47 -1.01 -9.85
CA ARG A 91 6.35 -0.61 -10.95
C ARG A 91 5.97 -1.28 -12.27
N LYS A 92 5.75 -2.60 -12.27
CA LYS A 92 5.32 -3.35 -13.46
C LYS A 92 3.94 -2.93 -13.96
N PHE A 93 3.05 -2.56 -13.06
CA PHE A 93 1.72 -2.04 -13.39
C PHE A 93 1.80 -0.64 -14.03
N GLY A 94 2.88 0.11 -13.79
CA GLY A 94 3.06 1.47 -14.30
C GLY A 94 2.51 2.55 -13.36
N CYS A 95 2.41 2.27 -12.06
CA CYS A 95 2.05 3.30 -11.09
C CYS A 95 3.09 4.42 -11.10
N PRO A 96 2.68 5.70 -11.22
CA PRO A 96 3.61 6.82 -11.19
C PRO A 96 4.24 7.01 -9.80
N TYR A 97 3.55 6.59 -8.73
CA TYR A 97 4.02 6.66 -7.36
C TYR A 97 3.67 5.40 -6.56
N ALA A 98 4.51 5.07 -5.59
CA ALA A 98 4.22 4.10 -4.54
C ALA A 98 4.77 4.61 -3.21
N VAL A 99 3.87 5.02 -2.31
CA VAL A 99 4.20 5.72 -1.08
C VAL A 99 4.20 4.75 0.09
N TYR A 100 5.40 4.49 0.63
CA TYR A 100 5.56 3.62 1.78
C TYR A 100 5.14 4.31 3.07
N TRP A 101 4.31 3.64 3.85
CA TRP A 101 3.98 4.03 5.21
C TRP A 101 4.97 3.35 6.16
N GLN A 102 5.94 4.06 6.77
CA GLN A 102 6.16 5.51 6.87
C GLN A 102 7.62 5.82 7.31
N ILE A 103 8.06 7.09 7.34
CA ILE A 103 9.45 7.41 7.77
C ILE A 103 9.69 7.07 9.25
N TYR A 104 8.88 7.62 10.15
CA TYR A 104 8.91 7.34 11.59
C TYR A 104 7.61 6.68 12.00
N CYS A 105 7.65 5.61 12.81
CA CYS A 105 6.40 4.96 13.22
C CYS A 105 5.72 5.75 14.34
N ASN A 106 4.48 6.19 14.10
CA ASN A 106 3.61 6.81 15.09
C ASN A 106 2.54 5.85 15.67
N GLU A 107 2.39 4.65 15.10
CA GLU A 107 1.34 3.71 15.48
C GLU A 107 1.73 2.89 16.71
N LYS A 108 1.01 3.10 17.81
CA LYS A 108 1.23 2.33 19.04
C LYS A 108 0.81 0.87 18.87
N THR A 109 1.56 -0.05 19.48
CA THR A 109 1.08 -1.42 19.70
C THR A 109 -0.03 -1.39 20.75
N ALA A 110 -0.96 -2.34 20.69
CA ALA A 110 -1.88 -2.56 21.81
C ALA A 110 -1.05 -2.82 23.08
N PRO A 111 -1.48 -2.36 24.26
CA PRO A 111 -0.78 -2.64 25.50
C PRO A 111 -0.71 -4.16 25.68
N SER A 112 0.50 -4.72 25.59
CA SER A 112 0.74 -6.10 26.01
C SER A 112 1.81 -6.06 27.08
N LEU A 113 1.66 -6.91 28.09
CA LEU A 113 2.57 -6.97 29.25
C LEU A 113 4.03 -7.25 28.85
N ASN A 114 4.27 -7.66 27.61
CA ASN A 114 5.57 -8.10 27.09
C ASN A 114 6.06 -7.31 25.85
N SER A 115 5.39 -6.22 25.42
CA SER A 115 5.85 -5.46 24.26
C SER A 115 7.05 -4.59 24.61
N LYS A 116 8.26 -5.11 24.37
CA LYS A 116 9.50 -4.31 24.39
C LYS A 116 9.44 -3.11 23.43
N ASN A 117 8.56 -3.20 22.43
CA ASN A 117 8.34 -2.16 21.43
C ASN A 117 6.93 -1.57 21.56
N ARG A 118 6.87 -0.26 21.88
CA ARG A 118 5.61 0.48 22.04
C ARG A 118 4.94 0.86 20.71
N TYR A 119 5.59 0.60 19.58
CA TYR A 119 5.10 0.95 18.24
C TYR A 119 5.09 -0.25 17.30
N LYS A 120 4.21 -0.21 16.31
CA LYS A 120 4.04 -1.31 15.34
C LYS A 120 5.30 -1.57 14.51
N GLY A 121 6.11 -0.55 14.27
CA GLY A 121 7.37 -0.69 13.53
C GLY A 121 7.22 -0.60 12.01
N PHE A 122 6.46 0.40 11.54
CA PHE A 122 6.39 0.81 10.12
C PHE A 122 7.56 1.70 9.67
N TRP A 123 8.55 1.92 10.51
CA TRP A 123 9.59 2.91 10.30
C TRP A 123 10.54 2.57 9.14
N LEU A 124 10.99 3.63 8.46
CA LEU A 124 12.28 3.65 7.78
C LEU A 124 13.39 4.03 8.76
N VAL A 125 13.13 4.97 9.67
CA VAL A 125 14.08 5.40 10.72
C VAL A 125 13.49 5.06 12.09
N ARG A 126 14.23 4.27 12.86
CA ARG A 126 13.83 3.83 14.21
C ARG A 126 13.97 4.97 15.23
N PRO A 127 13.36 4.83 16.42
CA PRO A 127 13.48 5.83 17.49
C PRO A 127 14.92 6.11 17.93
N ASP A 128 15.84 5.15 17.78
CA ASP A 128 17.26 5.29 18.10
C ASP A 128 18.10 5.88 16.94
N GLY A 129 17.45 6.31 15.85
CA GLY A 129 18.09 6.86 14.66
C GLY A 129 18.62 5.83 13.67
N THR A 130 18.57 4.52 13.99
CA THR A 130 19.03 3.48 13.08
C THR A 130 18.05 3.29 11.90
N ARG A 131 18.59 2.90 10.73
CA ARG A 131 17.79 2.69 9.52
C ARG A 131 17.27 1.27 9.42
N SER A 132 16.00 1.14 9.08
CA SER A 132 15.38 -0.12 8.71
C SER A 132 16.03 -0.72 7.46
N PRO A 133 16.12 -2.06 7.36
CA PRO A 133 16.47 -2.72 6.09
C PRO A 133 15.67 -2.21 4.89
N ILE A 134 14.42 -1.82 5.11
CA ILE A 134 13.49 -1.32 4.08
C ILE A 134 13.99 -0.03 3.43
N CYS A 135 14.78 0.81 4.13
CA CYS A 135 15.37 2.02 3.55
C CYS A 135 16.14 1.76 2.25
N ARG A 136 16.73 0.57 2.09
CA ARG A 136 17.50 0.21 0.89
C ARG A 136 16.64 0.07 -0.38
N LEU A 137 15.32 0.02 -0.24
CA LEU A 137 14.39 -0.05 -1.38
C LEU A 137 14.04 1.31 -1.98
N PHE A 138 14.46 2.42 -1.34
CA PHE A 138 14.09 3.79 -1.70
C PHE A 138 15.33 4.68 -1.89
N GLN A 139 16.39 4.12 -2.49
CA GLN A 139 17.63 4.85 -2.83
C GLN A 139 17.53 5.52 -4.18
#